data_AF-A0A534VCM9-F1
#
_entry.id   AF-A0A534VCM9-F1
#
_cell.length_a   1.000
_cell.length_b   1.000
_cell.length_c   1.000
_cell.angle_alpha   90.00
_cell.angle_beta   90.00
_cell.angle_gamma   90.00
#
_symmetry.space_group_name_H-M   'P 1'
#
loop_
_entity.id
_entity.type
_entity.pdbx_description
1 polymer ?
#
loop_
_entity_poly.entity_id
_entity_poly.type
_entity_poly.pdbx_seq_one_letter_code
_entity_poly.pdbx_strand_id
1 'polypeptide(L)'
;ANRLGLPVTCHCLDVFLAAEAGFAGVEHHWAPGMTSIGDVKKRWEIHERRMTGKINTADLSYFYEPENFDKIVKAMVEKNVSWSPTIATWYRPLSPSVARFKERELSILDRKEAQYLPGVLREQALGQYERYAKFPPERLNNAREGYKKIADLIRRFVQAGGIIRAGSDPNNGLPGLGVHQELVMFVEAGLAPMQALQAATINVAKAFRKEKDFGTVEPGKIADLIAVDGDPLKDIWATQNVKLVVLGGKIVDQEFHANHKNPIPAIRAWRATPQEIEIAPRSLVQGAGATTVKITARRGFDRFHKATLAGKELETRFISSSELEATIPPQMTKAVGTYPIVVVGQGDFASKSAPAYFIVTFKR
;
A
#
# COMPACT_ATOMS: atom_id res chain seq x y z
N ALA A 1 -7.48 22.85 13.77
CA ALA A 1 -8.35 22.35 12.68
C ALA A 1 -9.80 22.77 12.87
N ASN A 2 -10.52 22.29 13.91
CA ASN A 2 -11.94 22.61 14.11
C ASN A 2 -12.27 24.12 14.16
N ARG A 3 -11.45 24.94 14.86
CA ARG A 3 -11.58 26.42 14.86
C ARG A 3 -11.46 27.05 13.48
N LEU A 4 -10.81 26.38 12.53
CA LEU A 4 -10.61 26.82 11.13
C LEU A 4 -11.63 26.15 10.18
N GLY A 5 -12.63 25.44 10.70
CA GLY A 5 -13.62 24.73 9.89
C GLY A 5 -13.09 23.49 9.17
N LEU A 6 -11.83 23.09 9.41
CA LEU A 6 -11.21 21.95 8.73
C LEU A 6 -11.55 20.63 9.44
N PRO A 7 -12.10 19.62 8.72
CA PRO A 7 -12.33 18.29 9.28
C PRO A 7 -10.99 17.59 9.55
N VAL A 8 -10.97 16.71 10.55
CA VAL A 8 -9.80 15.91 10.90
C VAL A 8 -10.15 14.44 10.81
N THR A 9 -9.28 13.67 10.15
CA THR A 9 -9.33 12.21 10.08
C THR A 9 -8.18 11.62 10.89
N CYS A 10 -8.42 10.50 11.59
CA CYS A 10 -7.38 9.85 12.39
C CYS A 10 -7.18 8.36 12.09
N HIS A 11 -5.97 7.91 12.37
CA HIS A 11 -5.66 6.51 12.65
C HIS A 11 -5.90 6.27 14.15
N CYS A 12 -6.98 5.57 14.51
CA CYS A 12 -7.30 5.24 15.90
C CYS A 12 -7.52 3.73 16.08
N LEU A 13 -7.61 3.30 17.34
CA LEU A 13 -7.98 1.95 17.76
C LEU A 13 -9.29 1.92 18.55
N ASP A 14 -9.86 3.11 18.80
CA ASP A 14 -11.10 3.31 19.51
C ASP A 14 -11.88 4.44 18.83
N VAL A 15 -12.99 4.08 18.21
CA VAL A 15 -13.85 5.01 17.49
C VAL A 15 -14.74 5.80 18.43
N PHE A 16 -15.09 5.29 19.62
CA PHE A 16 -15.84 6.05 20.61
C PHE A 16 -15.03 7.26 21.05
N LEU A 17 -13.75 7.04 21.40
CA LEU A 17 -12.85 8.13 21.77
C LEU A 17 -12.62 9.11 20.61
N ALA A 18 -12.45 8.62 19.38
CA ALA A 18 -12.29 9.49 18.22
C ALA A 18 -13.54 10.36 17.97
N ALA A 19 -14.72 9.78 18.12
CA ALA A 19 -15.98 10.51 17.99
C ALA A 19 -16.14 11.57 19.08
N GLU A 20 -15.82 11.24 20.34
CA GLU A 20 -15.84 12.17 21.48
C GLU A 20 -14.83 13.31 21.33
N ALA A 21 -13.63 13.01 20.81
CA ALA A 21 -12.59 14.01 20.53
C ALA A 21 -12.91 14.90 19.32
N GLY A 22 -14.02 14.65 18.61
CA GLY A 22 -14.50 15.48 17.50
C GLY A 22 -13.77 15.24 16.18
N PHE A 23 -13.25 14.03 15.94
CA PHE A 23 -12.76 13.63 14.62
C PHE A 23 -13.94 13.46 13.65
N ALA A 24 -13.78 13.99 12.44
CA ALA A 24 -14.80 13.91 11.37
C ALA A 24 -14.69 12.61 10.55
N GLY A 25 -13.62 11.86 10.72
CA GLY A 25 -13.48 10.55 10.11
C GLY A 25 -12.40 9.68 10.72
N VAL A 26 -12.50 8.40 10.45
CA VAL A 26 -11.50 7.40 10.82
C VAL A 26 -11.05 6.63 9.59
N GLU A 27 -9.83 6.10 9.67
CA GLU A 27 -9.23 5.33 8.59
C GLU A 27 -8.88 3.91 9.01
N HIS A 28 -8.89 3.09 7.98
CA HIS A 28 -8.64 1.67 7.94
C HIS A 28 -9.66 0.80 8.67
N HIS A 29 -9.65 -0.48 8.31
CA HIS A 29 -10.55 -1.50 8.86
C HIS A 29 -10.39 -1.68 10.38
N TRP A 30 -9.19 -1.39 10.92
CA TRP A 30 -8.90 -1.60 12.33
C TRP A 30 -9.50 -0.54 13.25
N ALA A 31 -9.87 0.65 12.76
CA ALA A 31 -10.46 1.66 13.63
C ALA A 31 -11.76 1.14 14.26
N PRO A 32 -12.85 0.88 13.51
CA PRO A 32 -14.06 0.30 14.10
C PRO A 32 -13.87 -1.18 14.44
N GLY A 33 -13.02 -1.91 13.72
CA GLY A 33 -12.74 -3.32 13.99
C GLY A 33 -12.15 -3.56 15.38
N MET A 34 -11.08 -2.86 15.76
CA MET A 34 -10.49 -3.00 17.10
C MET A 34 -11.43 -2.48 18.19
N THR A 35 -12.22 -1.44 17.89
CA THR A 35 -13.26 -0.93 18.79
C THR A 35 -14.30 -2.01 19.14
N SER A 36 -14.52 -2.97 18.25
CA SER A 36 -15.46 -4.08 18.50
C SER A 36 -15.01 -5.03 19.60
N ILE A 37 -13.72 -5.13 19.87
CA ILE A 37 -13.20 -6.00 20.93
C ILE A 37 -13.54 -5.37 22.27
N GLY A 38 -14.59 -5.86 22.93
CA GLY A 38 -15.16 -5.24 24.13
C GLY A 38 -14.26 -5.31 25.35
N ASP A 39 -13.47 -6.38 25.47
CA ASP A 39 -12.45 -6.52 26.52
C ASP A 39 -11.22 -5.67 26.17
N VAL A 40 -10.99 -4.64 26.99
CA VAL A 40 -9.90 -3.66 26.82
C VAL A 40 -8.52 -4.33 26.91
N LYS A 41 -8.35 -5.29 27.82
CA LYS A 41 -7.07 -6.00 28.01
C LYS A 41 -6.77 -6.85 26.78
N LYS A 42 -7.75 -7.64 26.32
CA LYS A 42 -7.66 -8.44 25.09
C LYS A 42 -7.35 -7.56 23.87
N ARG A 43 -8.03 -6.42 23.74
CA ARG A 43 -7.79 -5.45 22.65
C ARG A 43 -6.35 -4.96 22.66
N TRP A 44 -5.81 -4.62 23.83
CA TRP A 44 -4.44 -4.13 23.97
C TRP A 44 -3.40 -5.21 23.68
N GLU A 45 -3.60 -6.43 24.16
CA GLU A 45 -2.73 -7.58 23.85
C GLU A 45 -2.66 -7.86 22.35
N ILE A 46 -3.81 -7.82 21.65
CA ILE A 46 -3.85 -7.97 20.19
C ILE A 46 -3.11 -6.82 19.51
N HIS A 47 -3.31 -5.59 19.97
CA HIS A 47 -2.62 -4.43 19.43
C HIS A 47 -1.10 -4.52 19.60
N GLU A 48 -0.60 -4.91 20.77
CA GLU A 48 0.82 -5.10 21.03
C GLU A 48 1.41 -6.20 20.13
N ARG A 49 0.69 -7.32 19.96
CA ARG A 49 1.08 -8.38 19.03
C ARG A 49 1.14 -7.90 17.58
N ARG A 50 0.26 -6.98 17.18
CA ARG A 50 0.32 -6.32 15.87
C ARG A 50 1.58 -5.44 15.76
N MET A 51 1.84 -4.59 16.75
CA MET A 51 2.97 -3.65 16.74
C MET A 51 4.33 -4.36 16.78
N THR A 52 4.39 -5.52 17.41
CA THR A 52 5.59 -6.39 17.47
C THR A 52 5.72 -7.32 16.26
N GLY A 53 4.78 -7.28 15.30
CA GLY A 53 4.80 -8.09 14.09
C GLY A 53 4.39 -9.56 14.28
N LYS A 54 3.95 -9.94 15.48
CA LYS A 54 3.41 -11.29 15.78
C LYS A 54 2.05 -11.54 15.11
N ILE A 55 1.28 -10.48 14.85
CA ILE A 55 0.05 -10.51 14.06
C ILE A 55 0.20 -9.50 12.92
N ASN A 56 -0.13 -9.90 11.70
CA ASN A 56 -0.17 -8.95 10.58
C ASN A 56 -1.44 -8.09 10.66
N THR A 57 -1.36 -6.80 10.31
CA THR A 57 -2.50 -5.87 10.31
C THR A 57 -3.74 -6.43 9.59
N ALA A 58 -3.60 -7.05 8.41
CA ALA A 58 -4.77 -7.59 7.70
C ALA A 58 -5.44 -8.76 8.43
N ASP A 59 -4.70 -9.47 9.29
CA ASP A 59 -5.20 -10.64 10.03
C ASP A 59 -5.97 -10.22 11.31
N LEU A 60 -5.98 -8.92 11.66
CA LEU A 60 -6.71 -8.42 12.85
C LEU A 60 -8.20 -8.71 12.80
N SER A 61 -8.78 -8.72 11.60
CA SER A 61 -10.23 -8.86 11.44
C SER A 61 -10.78 -10.20 11.90
N TYR A 62 -9.93 -11.22 11.99
CA TYR A 62 -10.30 -12.47 12.63
C TYR A 62 -10.78 -12.26 14.08
N PHE A 63 -10.17 -11.33 14.81
CA PHE A 63 -10.45 -11.08 16.22
C PHE A 63 -11.62 -10.12 16.48
N TYR A 64 -12.21 -9.52 15.44
CA TYR A 64 -13.34 -8.61 15.62
C TYR A 64 -14.57 -9.38 16.12
N GLU A 65 -15.37 -8.69 16.93
CA GLU A 65 -16.54 -9.21 17.66
C GLU A 65 -17.81 -8.60 17.04
N PRO A 66 -18.45 -9.29 16.07
CA PRO A 66 -19.57 -8.75 15.31
C PRO A 66 -20.78 -8.34 16.15
N GLU A 67 -20.95 -8.97 17.31
CA GLU A 67 -21.97 -8.63 18.31
C GLU A 67 -21.89 -7.17 18.78
N ASN A 68 -20.71 -6.53 18.67
CA ASN A 68 -20.49 -5.15 19.07
C ASN A 68 -20.60 -4.14 17.91
N PHE A 69 -20.77 -4.60 16.65
CA PHE A 69 -20.75 -3.73 15.48
C PHE A 69 -21.86 -2.67 15.48
N ASP A 70 -23.09 -3.04 15.82
CA ASP A 70 -24.24 -2.12 15.76
C ASP A 70 -24.06 -0.94 16.73
N LYS A 71 -23.48 -1.18 17.90
CA LYS A 71 -23.14 -0.12 18.88
C LYS A 71 -22.12 0.87 18.30
N ILE A 72 -21.09 0.38 17.62
CA ILE A 72 -20.04 1.21 17.02
C ILE A 72 -20.59 2.02 15.85
N VAL A 73 -21.32 1.34 14.97
CA VAL A 73 -21.99 1.96 13.82
C VAL A 73 -22.90 3.09 14.28
N LYS A 74 -23.74 2.85 15.29
CA LYS A 74 -24.62 3.87 15.87
C LYS A 74 -23.83 5.08 16.34
N ALA A 75 -22.77 4.89 17.13
CA ALA A 75 -21.95 5.99 17.63
C ALA A 75 -21.28 6.80 16.51
N MET A 76 -20.80 6.13 15.46
CA MET A 76 -20.22 6.80 14.29
C MET A 76 -21.24 7.64 13.53
N VAL A 77 -22.43 7.07 13.28
CA VAL A 77 -23.51 7.75 12.54
C VAL A 77 -24.02 8.95 13.33
N GLU A 78 -24.32 8.79 14.62
CA GLU A 78 -24.82 9.87 15.49
C GLU A 78 -23.84 11.05 15.59
N LYS A 79 -22.54 10.78 15.46
CA LYS A 79 -21.48 11.78 15.53
C LYS A 79 -20.95 12.22 14.16
N ASN A 80 -21.55 11.75 13.07
CA ASN A 80 -21.12 12.03 11.69
C ASN A 80 -19.65 11.69 11.43
N VAL A 81 -19.16 10.59 12.01
CA VAL A 81 -17.79 10.09 11.79
C VAL A 81 -17.78 9.27 10.50
N SER A 82 -17.19 9.82 9.45
CA SER A 82 -16.96 9.09 8.19
C SER A 82 -15.91 7.99 8.34
N TRP A 83 -15.92 7.01 7.45
CA TRP A 83 -14.97 5.89 7.53
C TRP A 83 -14.38 5.55 6.17
N SER A 84 -13.06 5.42 6.09
CA SER A 84 -12.41 4.78 4.96
C SER A 84 -11.77 3.46 5.41
N PRO A 85 -12.29 2.29 5.00
CA PRO A 85 -11.79 1.00 5.46
C PRO A 85 -10.50 0.57 4.77
N THR A 86 -10.20 1.11 3.58
CA THR A 86 -9.07 0.73 2.72
C THR A 86 -9.07 -0.77 2.39
N ILE A 87 -10.25 -1.36 2.19
CA ILE A 87 -10.43 -2.82 2.19
C ILE A 87 -9.63 -3.50 1.06
N ALA A 88 -9.48 -2.87 -0.10
CA ALA A 88 -8.69 -3.40 -1.21
C ALA A 88 -7.19 -3.47 -0.88
N THR A 89 -6.67 -2.54 -0.09
CA THR A 89 -5.28 -2.56 0.38
C THR A 89 -4.98 -3.83 1.16
N TRP A 90 -5.92 -4.27 2.01
CA TRP A 90 -5.68 -5.30 3.02
C TRP A 90 -6.21 -6.68 2.62
N TYR A 91 -7.29 -6.73 1.83
CA TYR A 91 -8.07 -7.96 1.62
C TYR A 91 -8.29 -8.32 0.15
N ARG A 92 -7.79 -7.53 -0.82
CA ARG A 92 -7.94 -7.79 -2.25
C ARG A 92 -7.62 -9.22 -2.70
N PRO A 93 -6.61 -9.92 -2.16
CA PRO A 93 -6.37 -11.32 -2.51
C PRO A 93 -7.45 -12.32 -2.05
N LEU A 94 -8.31 -11.93 -1.11
CA LEU A 94 -9.44 -12.74 -0.62
C LEU A 94 -10.76 -12.42 -1.33
N SER A 95 -10.77 -11.40 -2.20
CA SER A 95 -11.92 -11.03 -3.00
C SER A 95 -12.27 -12.12 -4.03
N PRO A 96 -13.56 -12.42 -4.27
CA PRO A 96 -13.99 -13.20 -5.43
C PRO A 96 -13.46 -12.68 -6.77
N SER A 97 -13.20 -11.38 -6.89
CA SER A 97 -12.65 -10.74 -8.09
C SER A 97 -11.13 -10.77 -8.20
N VAL A 98 -10.42 -11.51 -7.33
CA VAL A 98 -8.94 -11.54 -7.26
C VAL A 98 -8.27 -11.80 -8.61
N ALA A 99 -8.80 -12.72 -9.41
CA ALA A 99 -8.25 -13.04 -10.73
C ALA A 99 -8.35 -11.84 -11.69
N ARG A 100 -9.53 -11.20 -11.76
CA ARG A 100 -9.76 -10.01 -12.58
C ARG A 100 -8.84 -8.86 -12.15
N PHE A 101 -8.67 -8.66 -10.84
CA PHE A 101 -7.77 -7.63 -10.32
C PHE A 101 -6.33 -7.85 -10.79
N LYS A 102 -5.84 -9.09 -10.66
CA LYS A 102 -4.46 -9.44 -11.03
C LYS A 102 -4.24 -9.27 -12.53
N GLU A 103 -5.17 -9.74 -13.33
CA GLU A 103 -5.14 -9.57 -14.78
C GLU A 103 -5.10 -8.09 -15.19
N ARG A 104 -5.95 -7.26 -14.57
CA ARG A 104 -5.99 -5.82 -14.87
C ARG A 104 -4.69 -5.11 -14.50
N GLU A 105 -4.12 -5.39 -13.33
CA GLU A 105 -2.82 -4.84 -12.93
C GLU A 105 -1.71 -5.26 -13.91
N LEU A 106 -1.66 -6.54 -14.28
CA LEU A 106 -0.68 -7.05 -15.26
C LEU A 106 -0.87 -6.40 -16.64
N SER A 107 -2.12 -6.19 -17.09
CA SER A 107 -2.40 -5.53 -18.38
C SER A 107 -1.86 -4.10 -18.51
N ILE A 108 -1.52 -3.46 -17.39
CA ILE A 108 -0.87 -2.16 -17.35
C ILE A 108 0.64 -2.33 -17.15
N LEU A 109 1.05 -3.15 -16.19
CA LEU A 109 2.46 -3.40 -15.88
C LEU A 109 3.23 -4.08 -17.02
N ASP A 110 2.55 -4.76 -17.93
CA ASP A 110 3.12 -5.45 -19.11
C ASP A 110 3.18 -4.57 -20.37
N ARG A 111 2.67 -3.34 -20.32
CA ARG A 111 2.74 -2.41 -21.45
C ARG A 111 4.18 -1.98 -21.69
N LYS A 112 4.60 -1.96 -22.96
CA LYS A 112 5.93 -1.46 -23.35
C LYS A 112 6.09 0.01 -22.95
N GLU A 113 5.01 0.76 -23.06
CA GLU A 113 4.92 2.17 -22.74
C GLU A 113 5.01 2.45 -21.23
N ALA A 114 4.77 1.44 -20.38
CA ALA A 114 4.85 1.53 -18.93
C ALA A 114 6.19 1.00 -18.36
N GLN A 115 7.17 0.69 -19.20
CA GLN A 115 8.48 0.16 -18.78
C GLN A 115 9.29 1.11 -17.90
N TYR A 116 8.96 2.40 -17.87
CA TYR A 116 9.57 3.37 -16.96
C TYR A 116 9.13 3.18 -15.50
N LEU A 117 8.07 2.41 -15.24
CA LEU A 117 7.64 2.07 -13.88
C LEU A 117 8.69 1.17 -13.22
N PRO A 118 9.20 1.52 -12.02
CA PRO A 118 10.20 0.69 -11.34
C PRO A 118 9.70 -0.73 -11.09
N GLY A 119 10.61 -1.71 -11.20
CA GLY A 119 10.32 -3.10 -10.90
C GLY A 119 9.77 -3.31 -9.48
N VAL A 120 10.16 -2.48 -8.51
CA VAL A 120 9.65 -2.55 -7.13
C VAL A 120 8.13 -2.34 -7.06
N LEU A 121 7.55 -1.49 -7.91
CA LEU A 121 6.08 -1.33 -7.97
C LEU A 121 5.41 -2.61 -8.45
N ARG A 122 6.02 -3.29 -9.43
CA ARG A 122 5.54 -4.57 -9.95
C ARG A 122 5.59 -5.65 -8.87
N GLU A 123 6.69 -5.76 -8.13
CA GLU A 123 6.77 -6.72 -7.02
C GLU A 123 5.80 -6.38 -5.88
N GLN A 124 5.63 -5.10 -5.53
CA GLN A 124 4.69 -4.69 -4.49
C GLN A 124 3.24 -5.03 -4.88
N ALA A 125 2.85 -4.72 -6.12
CA ALA A 125 1.52 -5.03 -6.65
C ALA A 125 1.27 -6.56 -6.64
N LEU A 126 2.23 -7.34 -7.15
CA LEU A 126 2.08 -8.79 -7.30
C LEU A 126 2.25 -9.58 -5.99
N GLY A 127 3.12 -9.11 -5.09
CA GLY A 127 3.44 -9.78 -3.84
C GLY A 127 2.23 -9.93 -2.90
N GLN A 128 1.24 -9.03 -3.00
CA GLN A 128 0.00 -9.17 -2.24
C GLN A 128 -0.80 -10.39 -2.66
N TYR A 129 -0.87 -10.71 -3.96
CA TYR A 129 -1.59 -11.88 -4.44
C TYR A 129 -0.95 -13.20 -3.99
N GLU A 130 0.38 -13.22 -3.83
CA GLU A 130 1.10 -14.41 -3.36
C GLU A 130 1.02 -14.61 -1.85
N ARG A 131 0.65 -13.57 -1.10
CA ARG A 131 0.68 -13.55 0.37
C ARG A 131 -0.04 -14.75 0.98
N TYR A 132 -1.29 -14.98 0.56
CA TYR A 132 -2.14 -16.01 1.15
C TYR A 132 -1.89 -17.40 0.59
N ALA A 133 -1.28 -17.51 -0.60
CA ALA A 133 -0.90 -18.80 -1.18
C ALA A 133 0.09 -19.58 -0.29
N LYS A 134 0.82 -18.89 0.58
CA LYS A 134 1.81 -19.46 1.50
C LYS A 134 1.24 -19.75 2.90
N PHE A 135 -0.05 -19.47 3.15
CA PHE A 135 -0.64 -19.62 4.48
C PHE A 135 -1.01 -21.08 4.75
N PRO A 136 -0.77 -21.58 5.98
CA PRO A 136 -1.39 -22.82 6.43
C PRO A 136 -2.92 -22.75 6.32
N PRO A 137 -3.64 -23.87 6.06
CA PRO A 137 -5.08 -23.87 5.85
C PRO A 137 -5.89 -23.18 6.95
N GLU A 138 -5.54 -23.40 8.21
CA GLU A 138 -6.20 -22.76 9.36
C GLU A 138 -6.07 -21.22 9.29
N ARG A 139 -4.86 -20.71 9.04
CA ARG A 139 -4.62 -19.27 8.93
C ARG A 139 -5.36 -18.67 7.74
N LEU A 140 -5.46 -19.39 6.62
CA LEU A 140 -6.23 -18.96 5.46
C LEU A 140 -7.72 -18.89 5.77
N ASN A 141 -8.27 -19.87 6.49
CA ASN A 141 -9.65 -19.86 6.95
C ASN A 141 -9.92 -18.67 7.87
N ASN A 142 -9.04 -18.41 8.84
CA ASN A 142 -9.14 -17.26 9.74
C ASN A 142 -9.13 -15.92 8.97
N ALA A 143 -8.30 -15.81 7.92
CA ALA A 143 -8.28 -14.63 7.07
C ALA A 143 -9.59 -14.44 6.28
N ARG A 144 -10.17 -15.54 5.75
CA ARG A 144 -11.47 -15.52 5.05
C ARG A 144 -12.61 -15.13 6.00
N GLU A 145 -12.63 -15.65 7.22
CA GLU A 145 -13.61 -15.25 8.22
C GLU A 145 -13.46 -13.78 8.63
N GLY A 146 -12.22 -13.31 8.81
CA GLY A 146 -11.95 -11.90 9.04
C GLY A 146 -12.43 -10.99 7.89
N TYR A 147 -12.27 -11.42 6.63
CA TYR A 147 -12.80 -10.69 5.47
C TYR A 147 -14.33 -10.58 5.51
N LYS A 148 -15.04 -11.68 5.82
CA LYS A 148 -16.51 -11.66 5.98
C LYS A 148 -16.96 -10.70 7.07
N LYS A 149 -16.27 -10.68 8.22
CA LYS A 149 -16.58 -9.75 9.32
C LYS A 149 -16.45 -8.28 8.91
N ILE A 150 -15.40 -7.94 8.14
CA ILE A 150 -15.24 -6.57 7.64
C ILE A 150 -16.28 -6.20 6.58
N ALA A 151 -16.62 -7.12 5.68
CA ALA A 151 -17.72 -6.90 4.74
C ALA A 151 -19.05 -6.64 5.46
N ASP A 152 -19.36 -7.43 6.50
CA ASP A 152 -20.57 -7.23 7.33
C ASP A 152 -20.58 -5.87 8.03
N LEU A 153 -19.45 -5.46 8.63
CA LEU A 153 -19.33 -4.16 9.28
C LEU A 153 -19.54 -2.99 8.31
N ILE A 154 -18.94 -3.05 7.10
CA ILE A 154 -19.14 -2.04 6.05
C ILE A 154 -20.61 -1.96 5.65
N ARG A 155 -21.24 -3.11 5.41
CA ARG A 155 -22.65 -3.20 5.04
C ARG A 155 -23.56 -2.57 6.11
N ARG A 156 -23.38 -2.93 7.39
CA ARG A 156 -24.13 -2.35 8.52
C ARG A 156 -23.93 -0.84 8.63
N PHE A 157 -22.69 -0.37 8.51
CA PHE A 157 -22.37 1.05 8.60
C PHE A 157 -23.10 1.86 7.52
N VAL A 158 -23.07 1.40 6.27
CA VAL A 158 -23.74 2.08 5.15
C VAL A 158 -25.26 1.98 5.26
N GLN A 159 -25.81 0.82 5.65
CA GLN A 159 -27.25 0.65 5.87
C GLN A 159 -27.80 1.56 6.98
N ALA A 160 -26.99 1.86 7.99
CA ALA A 160 -27.33 2.81 9.06
C ALA A 160 -27.19 4.29 8.64
N GLY A 161 -26.86 4.59 7.38
CA GLY A 161 -26.66 5.95 6.88
C GLY A 161 -25.25 6.51 7.09
N GLY A 162 -24.28 5.66 7.43
CA GLY A 162 -22.88 6.05 7.60
C GLY A 162 -22.23 6.53 6.30
N ILE A 163 -21.33 7.52 6.43
CA ILE A 163 -20.56 8.07 5.31
C ILE A 163 -19.30 7.23 5.10
N ILE A 164 -19.39 6.22 4.23
CA ILE A 164 -18.24 5.42 3.79
C ILE A 164 -17.46 6.15 2.70
N ARG A 165 -16.13 6.02 2.72
CA ARG A 165 -15.19 6.65 1.78
C ARG A 165 -14.24 5.61 1.18
N ALA A 166 -14.03 5.65 -0.12
CA ALA A 166 -12.96 4.88 -0.75
C ALA A 166 -11.59 5.55 -0.47
N GLY A 167 -10.57 4.73 -0.20
CA GLY A 167 -9.19 5.12 0.05
C GLY A 167 -8.24 3.96 -0.23
N SER A 168 -7.25 4.16 -1.09
CA SER A 168 -6.45 3.05 -1.63
C SER A 168 -5.18 2.69 -0.87
N ASP A 169 -4.74 3.51 0.11
CA ASP A 169 -3.44 3.40 0.80
C ASP A 169 -2.34 2.79 -0.11
N PRO A 170 -1.93 3.51 -1.17
CA PRO A 170 -1.47 2.95 -2.45
C PRO A 170 -0.12 2.22 -2.42
N ASN A 171 0.44 1.98 -1.23
CA ASN A 171 1.72 1.27 -1.05
C ASN A 171 1.61 -0.26 -1.23
N ASN A 172 0.39 -0.80 -1.39
CA ASN A 172 0.12 -2.26 -1.47
C ASN A 172 -0.66 -2.68 -2.74
N GLY A 173 -0.50 -1.96 -3.84
CA GLY A 173 -1.15 -2.24 -5.13
C GLY A 173 -0.66 -1.29 -6.21
N LEU A 174 -1.21 -1.40 -7.43
CA LEU A 174 -0.90 -0.42 -8.46
C LEU A 174 -1.59 0.92 -8.13
N PRO A 175 -0.85 2.04 -8.00
CA PRO A 175 -1.46 3.35 -7.78
C PRO A 175 -2.51 3.67 -8.86
N GLY A 176 -3.61 4.30 -8.46
CA GLY A 176 -4.77 4.55 -9.32
C GLY A 176 -5.81 3.42 -9.26
N LEU A 177 -5.42 2.15 -9.43
CA LEU A 177 -6.39 1.04 -9.45
C LEU A 177 -6.99 0.69 -8.09
N GLY A 178 -6.26 0.90 -6.99
CA GLY A 178 -6.72 0.50 -5.66
C GLY A 178 -8.08 1.07 -5.25
N VAL A 179 -8.41 2.29 -5.65
CA VAL A 179 -9.73 2.90 -5.39
C VAL A 179 -10.83 2.14 -6.14
N HIS A 180 -10.62 1.81 -7.41
CA HIS A 180 -11.59 1.06 -8.20
C HIS A 180 -11.79 -0.36 -7.67
N GLN A 181 -10.71 -1.01 -7.23
CA GLN A 181 -10.78 -2.33 -6.61
C GLN A 181 -11.58 -2.29 -5.30
N GLU A 182 -11.44 -1.21 -4.52
CA GLU A 182 -12.26 -1.00 -3.33
C GLU A 182 -13.74 -0.80 -3.66
N LEU A 183 -14.09 -0.12 -4.76
CA LEU A 183 -15.49 -0.03 -5.20
C LEU A 183 -16.08 -1.39 -5.53
N VAL A 184 -15.32 -2.26 -6.22
CA VAL A 184 -15.72 -3.65 -6.47
C VAL A 184 -15.96 -4.38 -5.14
N MET A 185 -15.04 -4.24 -4.19
CA MET A 185 -15.15 -4.90 -2.89
C MET A 185 -16.26 -4.35 -2.00
N PHE A 186 -16.66 -3.08 -2.16
CA PHE A 186 -17.87 -2.55 -1.54
C PHE A 186 -19.13 -3.21 -2.08
N VAL A 187 -19.22 -3.42 -3.39
CA VAL A 187 -20.34 -4.18 -3.99
C VAL A 187 -20.32 -5.63 -3.52
N GLU A 188 -19.15 -6.27 -3.44
CA GLU A 188 -19.00 -7.61 -2.86
C GLU A 188 -19.43 -7.68 -1.38
N ALA A 189 -19.29 -6.59 -0.63
CA ALA A 189 -19.78 -6.45 0.73
C ALA A 189 -21.31 -6.21 0.82
N GLY A 190 -22.00 -6.09 -0.32
CA GLY A 190 -23.45 -5.94 -0.40
C GLY A 190 -23.94 -4.49 -0.54
N LEU A 191 -23.06 -3.53 -0.85
CA LEU A 191 -23.50 -2.19 -1.23
C LEU A 191 -24.08 -2.19 -2.65
N ALA A 192 -25.08 -1.34 -2.88
CA ALA A 192 -25.51 -1.05 -4.25
C ALA A 192 -24.38 -0.35 -5.03
N PRO A 193 -24.24 -0.57 -6.35
CA PRO A 193 -23.21 0.09 -7.15
C PRO A 193 -23.20 1.63 -7.02
N MET A 194 -24.38 2.26 -6.90
CA MET A 194 -24.48 3.70 -6.65
C MET A 194 -23.86 4.11 -5.30
N GLN A 195 -24.04 3.32 -4.24
CA GLN A 195 -23.42 3.60 -2.94
C GLN A 195 -21.89 3.49 -3.02
N ALA A 196 -21.37 2.54 -3.80
CA ALA A 196 -19.93 2.45 -4.06
C ALA A 196 -19.43 3.69 -4.82
N LEU A 197 -20.11 4.14 -5.88
CA LEU A 197 -19.75 5.38 -6.59
C LEU A 197 -19.76 6.60 -5.67
N GLN A 198 -20.78 6.73 -4.81
CA GLN A 198 -20.86 7.80 -3.83
C GLN A 198 -19.71 7.77 -2.82
N ALA A 199 -19.22 6.57 -2.45
CA ALA A 199 -18.08 6.40 -1.57
C ALA A 199 -16.78 6.99 -2.11
N ALA A 200 -16.60 7.05 -3.44
CA ALA A 200 -15.44 7.66 -4.09
C ALA A 200 -15.66 9.11 -4.53
N THR A 201 -16.87 9.66 -4.37
CA THR A 201 -17.25 10.98 -4.91
C THR A 201 -17.86 11.86 -3.81
N ILE A 202 -19.19 11.97 -3.74
CA ILE A 202 -19.88 12.91 -2.85
C ILE A 202 -19.61 12.62 -1.36
N ASN A 203 -19.39 11.38 -0.95
CA ASN A 203 -19.06 11.07 0.45
C ASN A 203 -17.68 11.58 0.83
N VAL A 204 -16.72 11.54 -0.11
CA VAL A 204 -15.39 12.13 0.07
C VAL A 204 -15.55 13.64 0.21
N ALA A 205 -16.28 14.28 -0.70
CA ALA A 205 -16.51 15.72 -0.65
C ALA A 205 -17.18 16.17 0.66
N LYS A 206 -18.23 15.45 1.12
CA LYS A 206 -18.89 15.70 2.42
C LYS A 206 -17.92 15.57 3.60
N ALA A 207 -17.10 14.53 3.62
CA ALA A 207 -16.15 14.31 4.71
C ALA A 207 -15.08 15.41 4.79
N PHE A 208 -14.71 15.99 3.64
CA PHE A 208 -13.81 17.13 3.57
C PHE A 208 -14.52 18.50 3.69
N ARG A 209 -15.85 18.54 3.85
CA ARG A 209 -16.68 19.76 3.88
C ARG A 209 -16.51 20.60 2.60
N LYS A 210 -16.51 19.89 1.48
CA LYS A 210 -16.22 20.37 0.12
C LYS A 210 -17.29 19.97 -0.89
N GLU A 211 -18.44 19.49 -0.42
CA GLU A 211 -19.58 19.07 -1.24
C GLU A 211 -20.21 20.21 -2.06
N LYS A 212 -19.95 21.48 -1.72
CA LYS A 212 -20.33 22.62 -2.55
C LYS A 212 -19.51 22.72 -3.84
N ASP A 213 -18.26 22.27 -3.79
CA ASP A 213 -17.29 22.45 -4.87
C ASP A 213 -17.08 21.16 -5.67
N PHE A 214 -17.23 19.98 -5.03
CA PHE A 214 -16.87 18.68 -5.61
C PHE A 214 -17.92 17.58 -5.36
N GLY A 215 -17.74 16.44 -6.04
CA GLY A 215 -18.39 15.17 -5.71
C GLY A 215 -19.66 14.83 -6.49
N THR A 216 -20.22 15.78 -7.25
CA THR A 216 -21.35 15.58 -8.16
C THR A 216 -21.19 16.42 -9.42
N VAL A 217 -21.91 16.07 -10.48
CA VAL A 217 -21.96 16.84 -11.72
C VAL A 217 -23.15 17.79 -11.64
N GLU A 218 -22.91 19.00 -11.11
CA GLU A 218 -23.93 20.03 -10.92
C GLU A 218 -23.40 21.41 -11.36
N PRO A 219 -24.24 22.30 -11.91
CA PRO A 219 -23.83 23.66 -12.25
C PRO A 219 -23.18 24.39 -11.06
N GLY A 220 -22.08 25.10 -11.33
CA GLY A 220 -21.34 25.87 -10.33
C GLY A 220 -20.25 25.10 -9.57
N LYS A 221 -20.18 23.77 -9.73
CA LYS A 221 -19.10 22.95 -9.16
C LYS A 221 -17.84 22.96 -10.02
N ILE A 222 -16.72 22.57 -9.43
CA ILE A 222 -15.46 22.40 -10.14
C ILE A 222 -15.60 21.25 -11.14
N ALA A 223 -15.12 21.47 -12.35
CA ALA A 223 -15.18 20.51 -13.45
C ALA A 223 -14.13 19.39 -13.29
N ASP A 224 -14.30 18.60 -12.23
CA ASP A 224 -13.59 17.35 -11.96
C ASP A 224 -14.48 16.18 -12.41
N LEU A 225 -14.23 15.66 -13.60
CA LEU A 225 -15.09 14.69 -14.27
C LEU A 225 -14.28 13.46 -14.69
N ILE A 226 -14.93 12.30 -14.62
CA ILE A 226 -14.45 11.08 -15.26
C ILE A 226 -15.53 10.55 -16.20
N ALA A 227 -15.14 10.13 -17.39
CA ALA A 227 -16.00 9.35 -18.28
C ALA A 227 -15.43 7.94 -18.39
N VAL A 228 -16.30 6.94 -18.25
CA VAL A 228 -15.94 5.52 -18.30
C VAL A 228 -16.71 4.82 -19.40
N ASP A 229 -16.12 3.76 -19.93
CA ASP A 229 -16.73 2.90 -20.93
C ASP A 229 -17.41 1.69 -20.26
N GLY A 230 -18.71 1.54 -20.53
CA GLY A 230 -19.62 0.65 -19.81
C GLY A 230 -20.47 1.37 -18.77
N ASP A 231 -21.39 0.62 -18.14
CA ASP A 231 -22.33 1.14 -17.13
C ASP A 231 -21.93 0.64 -15.73
N PRO A 232 -21.36 1.52 -14.86
CA PRO A 232 -20.94 1.14 -13.53
C PRO A 232 -22.08 0.80 -12.58
N LEU A 233 -23.34 1.09 -12.94
CA LEU A 233 -24.51 0.66 -12.17
C LEU A 233 -24.90 -0.80 -12.46
N LYS A 234 -24.47 -1.34 -13.60
CA LYS A 234 -24.67 -2.76 -13.97
C LYS A 234 -23.47 -3.63 -13.60
N ASP A 235 -22.26 -3.16 -13.88
CA ASP A 235 -21.02 -3.78 -13.42
C ASP A 235 -20.06 -2.69 -12.93
N ILE A 236 -19.88 -2.60 -11.62
CA ILE A 236 -19.00 -1.61 -10.96
C ILE A 236 -17.55 -1.70 -11.47
N TRP A 237 -17.15 -2.82 -12.08
CA TRP A 237 -15.88 -2.97 -12.78
C TRP A 237 -15.66 -1.93 -13.88
N ALA A 238 -16.73 -1.46 -14.52
CA ALA A 238 -16.67 -0.46 -15.60
C ALA A 238 -15.97 0.84 -15.16
N THR A 239 -15.93 1.14 -13.85
CA THR A 239 -15.18 2.29 -13.33
C THR A 239 -13.70 2.27 -13.72
N GLN A 240 -13.11 1.11 -13.98
CA GLN A 240 -11.70 0.95 -14.39
C GLN A 240 -11.43 1.26 -15.87
N ASN A 241 -12.49 1.44 -16.68
CA ASN A 241 -12.40 1.70 -18.11
C ASN A 241 -12.48 3.19 -18.41
N VAL A 242 -11.65 3.99 -17.74
CA VAL A 242 -11.64 5.45 -17.89
C VAL A 242 -11.22 5.81 -19.32
N LYS A 243 -11.99 6.70 -19.96
CA LYS A 243 -11.76 7.24 -21.30
C LYS A 243 -11.42 8.72 -21.29
N LEU A 244 -11.94 9.45 -20.31
CA LEU A 244 -11.70 10.88 -20.15
C LEU A 244 -11.56 11.20 -18.66
N VAL A 245 -10.55 12.01 -18.34
CA VAL A 245 -10.41 12.68 -17.06
C VAL A 245 -10.35 14.17 -17.34
N VAL A 246 -11.21 14.93 -16.67
CA VAL A 246 -11.16 16.39 -16.62
C VAL A 246 -10.84 16.77 -15.19
N LEU A 247 -9.82 17.59 -14.98
CA LEU A 247 -9.40 18.09 -13.67
C LEU A 247 -9.37 19.61 -13.71
N GLY A 248 -10.21 20.25 -12.90
CA GLY A 248 -10.37 21.70 -12.90
C GLY A 248 -10.74 22.28 -14.27
N GLY A 249 -11.53 21.54 -15.06
CA GLY A 249 -11.91 21.93 -16.42
C GLY A 249 -10.88 21.65 -17.51
N LYS A 250 -9.75 21.00 -17.18
CA LYS A 250 -8.71 20.64 -18.15
C LYS A 250 -8.67 19.14 -18.39
N ILE A 251 -8.64 18.74 -19.66
CA ILE A 251 -8.46 17.34 -20.03
C ILE A 251 -7.07 16.88 -19.58
N VAL A 252 -7.02 15.73 -18.91
CA VAL A 252 -5.78 15.11 -18.44
C VAL A 252 -5.36 14.01 -19.43
N ASP A 253 -4.10 14.04 -19.81
CA ASP A 253 -3.46 12.95 -20.56
C ASP A 253 -3.34 11.70 -19.67
N GLN A 254 -3.89 10.60 -20.17
CA GLN A 254 -3.97 9.31 -19.48
C GLN A 254 -3.09 8.24 -20.13
N GLU A 255 -2.38 8.59 -21.20
CA GLU A 255 -1.55 7.64 -21.93
C GLU A 255 -0.26 7.33 -21.15
N PHE A 256 0.22 6.10 -21.32
CA PHE A 256 1.55 5.74 -20.86
C PHE A 256 2.55 6.20 -21.92
N HIS A 257 3.56 6.95 -21.48
CA HIS A 257 4.60 7.46 -22.37
C HIS A 257 5.93 6.82 -21.99
N ALA A 258 6.56 6.09 -22.92
CA ALA A 258 7.82 5.39 -22.64
C ALA A 258 8.96 6.34 -22.22
N ASN A 259 8.88 7.60 -22.62
CA ASN A 259 9.82 8.67 -22.26
C ASN A 259 9.39 9.46 -21.01
N HIS A 260 8.30 9.06 -20.34
CA HIS A 260 7.83 9.71 -19.13
C HIS A 260 8.93 9.68 -18.07
N LYS A 261 9.29 10.86 -17.57
CA LYS A 261 10.17 11.01 -16.41
C LYS A 261 9.29 11.41 -15.24
N ASN A 262 9.30 10.59 -14.18
CA ASN A 262 8.56 10.91 -12.98
C ASN A 262 9.01 12.30 -12.47
N PRO A 263 8.13 13.31 -12.41
CA PRO A 263 8.51 14.65 -11.96
C PRO A 263 8.83 14.67 -10.45
N ILE A 264 8.48 13.61 -9.72
CA ILE A 264 8.87 13.41 -8.33
C ILE A 264 10.22 12.66 -8.32
N PRO A 265 11.32 13.29 -7.87
CA PRO A 265 12.68 12.77 -8.03
C PRO A 265 13.01 11.52 -7.20
N ALA A 266 12.14 11.13 -6.27
CA ALA A 266 12.29 9.93 -5.46
C ALA A 266 10.92 9.29 -5.26
N ILE A 267 10.76 8.05 -5.69
CA ILE A 267 9.64 7.24 -5.22
C ILE A 267 10.02 6.86 -3.80
N ARG A 268 9.38 7.48 -2.79
CA ARG A 268 9.41 6.92 -1.44
C ARG A 268 8.67 5.60 -1.46
N ALA A 269 9.29 4.56 -1.99
CA ALA A 269 8.87 3.21 -1.70
C ALA A 269 8.93 3.09 -0.17
N TRP A 270 7.87 2.57 0.43
CA TRP A 270 7.79 2.38 1.89
C TRP A 270 8.98 1.56 2.48
N ARG A 271 9.79 0.95 1.60
CA ARG A 271 11.11 0.39 1.88
C ARG A 271 12.19 1.33 1.35
N ALA A 272 12.66 2.23 2.20
CA ALA A 272 13.90 2.95 1.95
C ALA A 272 15.07 1.96 2.00
N THR A 273 16.07 2.15 1.13
CA THR A 273 17.32 1.39 1.20
C THR A 273 17.91 1.56 2.60
N PRO A 274 18.28 0.45 3.28
CA PRO A 274 18.88 0.53 4.61
C PRO A 274 20.10 1.44 4.60
N GLN A 275 20.13 2.43 5.49
CA GLN A 275 21.28 3.33 5.59
C GLN A 275 22.49 2.59 6.14
N GLU A 276 22.29 1.78 7.17
CA GLU A 276 23.35 0.98 7.78
C GLU A 276 23.39 -0.41 7.16
N ILE A 277 24.52 -0.74 6.56
CA ILE A 277 24.81 -2.06 5.99
C ILE A 277 26.13 -2.59 6.54
N GLU A 278 26.22 -3.91 6.68
CA GLU A 278 27.46 -4.61 7.01
C GLU A 278 27.85 -5.52 5.85
N ILE A 279 29.15 -5.79 5.73
CA ILE A 279 29.69 -6.66 4.68
C ILE A 279 30.59 -7.74 5.27
N ALA A 280 30.59 -8.93 4.65
CA ALA A 280 31.47 -10.04 4.97
C ALA A 280 31.81 -10.87 3.70
N PRO A 281 33.09 -11.18 3.43
CA PRO A 281 34.28 -10.70 4.14
C PRO A 281 34.49 -9.19 3.95
N ARG A 282 35.10 -8.53 4.95
CA ARG A 282 35.46 -7.09 4.87
C ARG A 282 36.75 -6.84 4.09
N SER A 283 37.55 -7.87 3.88
CA SER A 283 38.83 -7.75 3.19
C SER A 283 39.20 -8.99 2.42
N LEU A 284 39.96 -8.79 1.33
CA LEU A 284 40.62 -9.85 0.57
C LEU A 284 42.08 -9.50 0.33
N VAL A 285 42.89 -10.52 0.06
CA VAL A 285 44.28 -10.35 -0.38
C VAL A 285 44.31 -9.99 -1.86
N GLN A 286 45.26 -9.17 -2.25
CA GLN A 286 45.50 -8.79 -3.64
C GLN A 286 45.54 -10.00 -4.58
N GLY A 287 44.79 -9.93 -5.67
CA GLY A 287 44.68 -10.99 -6.67
C GLY A 287 43.76 -12.15 -6.27
N ALA A 288 42.96 -12.01 -5.21
CA ALA A 288 41.90 -12.96 -4.90
C ALA A 288 40.94 -13.13 -6.09
N GLY A 289 40.45 -14.36 -6.30
CA GLY A 289 39.48 -14.67 -7.34
C GLY A 289 38.13 -14.00 -7.13
N ALA A 290 37.17 -14.34 -7.99
CA ALA A 290 35.78 -13.90 -7.85
C ALA A 290 35.28 -14.31 -6.46
N THR A 291 34.75 -13.36 -5.70
CA THR A 291 34.39 -13.60 -4.31
C THR A 291 33.01 -13.04 -4.02
N THR A 292 32.15 -13.89 -3.44
CA THR A 292 30.85 -13.46 -2.94
C THR A 292 31.03 -12.71 -1.62
N VAL A 293 30.51 -11.49 -1.57
CA VAL A 293 30.38 -10.69 -0.36
C VAL A 293 28.92 -10.71 0.07
N LYS A 294 28.69 -11.18 1.29
CA LYS A 294 27.41 -11.08 1.98
C LYS A 294 27.24 -9.65 2.49
N ILE A 295 26.09 -9.06 2.22
CA ILE A 295 25.71 -7.72 2.66
C ILE A 295 24.47 -7.86 3.54
N THR A 296 24.56 -7.41 4.80
CA THR A 296 23.48 -7.55 5.78
C THR A 296 22.99 -6.21 6.29
N ALA A 297 21.71 -6.15 6.63
CA ALA A 297 21.08 -5.01 7.30
C ALA A 297 19.96 -5.49 8.22
N ARG A 298 19.49 -4.64 9.14
CA ARG A 298 18.37 -4.99 10.03
C ARG A 298 17.12 -5.46 9.26
N ARG A 299 16.77 -4.73 8.20
CA ARG A 299 15.71 -5.03 7.20
C ARG A 299 15.69 -3.92 6.14
N GLY A 300 15.16 -4.20 4.96
CA GLY A 300 14.82 -3.20 3.94
C GLY A 300 15.29 -3.54 2.53
N PHE A 301 16.10 -4.59 2.35
CA PHE A 301 16.47 -5.05 1.01
C PHE A 301 15.28 -5.68 0.28
N ASP A 302 15.36 -5.66 -1.04
CA ASP A 302 14.48 -6.34 -1.99
C ASP A 302 15.28 -6.76 -3.23
N ARG A 303 14.63 -7.42 -4.19
CA ARG A 303 15.30 -7.96 -5.40
C ARG A 303 15.79 -6.91 -6.39
N PHE A 304 15.41 -5.64 -6.21
CA PHE A 304 15.82 -4.52 -7.05
C PHE A 304 17.01 -3.76 -6.47
N HIS A 305 17.46 -4.11 -5.27
CA HIS A 305 18.69 -3.56 -4.74
C HIS A 305 19.91 -4.17 -5.43
N LYS A 306 20.85 -3.31 -5.79
CA LYS A 306 22.15 -3.67 -6.35
C LYS A 306 23.26 -3.12 -5.46
N ALA A 307 24.28 -3.94 -5.23
CA ALA A 307 25.52 -3.47 -4.64
C ALA A 307 26.39 -2.83 -5.72
N THR A 308 27.09 -1.78 -5.34
CA THR A 308 28.13 -1.15 -6.16
C THR A 308 29.44 -1.18 -5.40
N LEU A 309 30.56 -1.34 -6.09
CA LEU A 309 31.91 -1.23 -5.54
C LEU A 309 32.62 -0.07 -6.25
N ALA A 310 32.94 0.98 -5.49
CA ALA A 310 33.49 2.22 -6.04
C ALA A 310 32.66 2.77 -7.23
N GLY A 311 31.33 2.71 -7.11
CA GLY A 311 30.39 3.21 -8.12
C GLY A 311 30.13 2.27 -9.31
N LYS A 312 30.80 1.12 -9.41
CA LYS A 312 30.52 0.09 -10.43
C LYS A 312 29.54 -0.94 -9.89
N GLU A 313 28.49 -1.25 -10.62
CA GLU A 313 27.51 -2.28 -10.25
C GLU A 313 28.17 -3.67 -10.13
N LEU A 314 27.78 -4.41 -9.09
CA LEU A 314 28.14 -5.81 -8.88
C LEU A 314 26.96 -6.71 -9.25
N GLU A 315 27.26 -7.92 -9.72
CA GLU A 315 26.26 -8.98 -9.79
C GLU A 315 25.72 -9.23 -8.39
N THR A 316 24.46 -8.85 -8.16
CA THR A 316 23.83 -8.88 -6.83
C THR A 316 22.61 -9.79 -6.86
N ARG A 317 22.55 -10.72 -5.90
CA ARG A 317 21.47 -11.66 -5.65
C ARG A 317 20.76 -11.30 -4.34
N PHE A 318 19.43 -11.23 -4.39
CA PHE A 318 18.61 -11.05 -3.20
C PHE A 318 18.40 -12.38 -2.47
N ILE A 319 18.68 -12.40 -1.17
CA ILE A 319 18.50 -13.57 -0.31
C ILE A 319 17.28 -13.38 0.59
N SER A 320 17.21 -12.24 1.30
CA SER A 320 16.10 -11.89 2.18
C SER A 320 16.03 -10.39 2.42
N SER A 321 15.00 -9.90 3.10
CA SER A 321 14.89 -8.47 3.43
C SER A 321 16.03 -7.95 4.32
N SER A 322 16.83 -8.82 4.92
CA SER A 322 18.01 -8.49 5.72
C SER A 322 19.33 -8.90 5.05
N GLU A 323 19.31 -9.49 3.85
CA GLU A 323 20.52 -10.03 3.22
C GLU A 323 20.52 -9.96 1.69
N LEU A 324 21.64 -9.48 1.15
CA LEU A 324 22.04 -9.57 -0.26
C LEU A 324 23.37 -10.32 -0.36
N GLU A 325 23.63 -10.90 -1.51
CA GLU A 325 24.96 -11.36 -1.91
C GLU A 325 25.40 -10.60 -3.15
N ALA A 326 26.64 -10.13 -3.17
CA ALA A 326 27.23 -9.45 -4.32
C ALA A 326 28.58 -10.07 -4.69
N THR A 327 28.79 -10.32 -5.98
CA THR A 327 30.05 -10.91 -6.46
C THR A 327 31.06 -9.81 -6.76
N ILE A 328 32.15 -9.74 -6.00
CA ILE A 328 33.32 -8.94 -6.33
C ILE A 328 34.10 -9.68 -7.41
N PRO A 329 34.27 -9.09 -8.60
CA PRO A 329 34.96 -9.78 -9.68
C PRO A 329 36.50 -9.65 -9.51
N PRO A 330 37.29 -10.61 -10.02
CA PRO A 330 38.73 -10.69 -9.73
C PRO A 330 39.54 -9.45 -10.13
N GLN A 331 39.08 -8.70 -11.14
CA GLN A 331 39.73 -7.45 -11.56
C GLN A 331 39.74 -6.38 -10.47
N MET A 332 38.75 -6.39 -9.57
CA MET A 332 38.63 -5.40 -8.49
C MET A 332 39.57 -5.69 -7.31
N THR A 333 40.14 -6.89 -7.23
CA THR A 333 41.10 -7.27 -6.18
C THR A 333 42.56 -7.12 -6.63
N LYS A 334 42.82 -6.68 -7.88
CA LYS A 334 44.20 -6.49 -8.39
C LYS A 334 44.92 -5.29 -7.76
N ALA A 335 44.17 -4.25 -7.41
CA ALA A 335 44.71 -3.05 -6.80
C ALA A 335 44.42 -3.03 -5.30
N VAL A 336 45.47 -2.88 -4.50
CA VAL A 336 45.37 -2.67 -3.05
C VAL A 336 44.67 -1.34 -2.78
N GLY A 337 43.80 -1.32 -1.79
CA GLY A 337 43.07 -0.10 -1.44
C GLY A 337 41.81 -0.35 -0.63
N THR A 338 41.11 0.74 -0.35
CA THR A 338 39.81 0.73 0.33
C THR A 338 38.74 1.17 -0.66
N TYR A 339 37.72 0.35 -0.83
CA TYR A 339 36.68 0.53 -1.81
C TYR A 339 35.32 0.61 -1.11
N PRO A 340 34.52 1.65 -1.34
CA PRO A 340 33.18 1.72 -0.77
C PRO A 340 32.26 0.74 -1.50
N ILE A 341 31.57 -0.09 -0.72
CA ILE A 341 30.38 -0.82 -1.13
C ILE A 341 29.16 0.00 -0.73
N VAL A 342 28.32 0.32 -1.72
CA VAL A 342 27.05 1.03 -1.52
C VAL A 342 25.93 0.21 -2.15
N VAL A 343 24.84 0.03 -1.44
CA VAL A 343 23.61 -0.57 -1.98
C VAL A 343 22.71 0.53 -2.52
N VAL A 344 22.19 0.35 -3.73
CA VAL A 344 21.29 1.28 -4.43
C VAL A 344 20.01 0.56 -4.86
N GLY A 345 18.86 1.22 -4.78
CA GLY A 345 17.60 0.70 -5.33
C GLY A 345 17.50 0.95 -6.85
N GLN A 346 17.26 -0.08 -7.66
CA GLN A 346 17.00 0.10 -9.09
C GLN A 346 15.68 0.84 -9.31
N GLY A 347 15.72 1.91 -10.11
CA GLY A 347 14.56 2.77 -10.39
C GLY A 347 14.29 3.85 -9.34
N ASP A 348 15.07 3.91 -8.26
CA ASP A 348 15.05 4.98 -7.27
C ASP A 348 16.48 5.48 -6.99
N PHE A 349 16.96 6.34 -7.88
CA PHE A 349 18.33 6.89 -7.84
C PHE A 349 18.62 7.72 -6.56
N ALA A 350 17.60 8.08 -5.78
CA ALA A 350 17.75 8.82 -4.54
C ALA A 350 17.97 7.93 -3.31
N SER A 351 17.66 6.63 -3.39
CA SER A 351 17.76 5.70 -2.26
C SER A 351 19.05 4.88 -2.32
N LYS A 352 20.04 5.26 -1.50
CA LYS A 352 21.34 4.58 -1.34
C LYS A 352 21.69 4.38 0.13
N SER A 353 22.41 3.31 0.44
CA SER A 353 22.96 3.09 1.78
C SER A 353 24.13 4.05 2.07
N ALA A 354 24.53 4.13 3.34
CA ALA A 354 25.87 4.58 3.69
C ALA A 354 26.91 3.58 3.13
N PRO A 355 28.14 4.03 2.82
CA PRO A 355 29.18 3.13 2.34
C PRO A 355 29.68 2.20 3.46
N ALA A 356 29.73 0.90 3.17
CA ALA A 356 30.55 -0.04 3.92
C ALA A 356 31.88 -0.23 3.20
N TYR A 357 32.99 -0.25 3.93
CA TYR A 357 34.32 -0.25 3.30
C TYR A 357 34.89 -1.66 3.17
N PHE A 358 35.16 -2.06 1.92
CA PHE A 358 35.83 -3.28 1.55
C PHE A 358 37.32 -3.01 1.30
N ILE A 359 38.21 -3.85 1.84
CA ILE A 359 39.66 -3.61 1.81
C ILE A 359 40.37 -4.70 1.01
N VAL A 360 41.16 -4.31 0.02
CA VAL A 360 42.13 -5.20 -0.65
C VAL A 360 43.49 -4.97 0.00
N THR A 361 44.04 -5.99 0.67
CA THR A 361 45.35 -5.94 1.34
C THR A 361 46.46 -6.45 0.42
N PHE A 362 47.71 -6.07 0.73
CA PHE A 362 48.87 -6.60 0.00
C PHE A 362 48.96 -8.12 0.10
N LYS A 363 49.31 -8.76 -1.02
CA LYS A 363 49.79 -10.14 -1.01
C LYS A 363 51.14 -10.14 -0.30
N ARG A 364 51.21 -10.83 0.85
CA ARG A 364 52.46 -11.03 1.57
C ARG A 364 53.35 -12.02 0.83
#